data_AF-A0A1A8PYZ8-F1
#
_entry.id   AF-A0A1A8PYZ8-F1
#
_cell.length_a   1.000
_cell.length_b   1.000
_cell.length_c   1.000
_cell.angle_alpha   90.00
_cell.angle_beta   90.00
_cell.angle_gamma   90.00
#
_symmetry.space_group_name_H-M   'P 1'
#
loop_
_entity.id
_entity.type
_entity.pdbx_description
1 polymer ?
#
loop_
_entity_poly.entity_id
_entity_poly.type
_entity_poly.pdbx_seq_one_letter_code
_entity_poly.pdbx_strand_id
1 'polypeptide(L)'
;LVSSQLDYTERGTCDACFKMRSNVSLSAETCRCTVEFSIEKAFKGDVFFYYGLKNFHQNLRRYMDSRDDGQMVGRKNKLKNPSFYCEPFANDQNGVPVAPCGAVANSMFNDSFTLTHHRSSGPVMVPLIRTGLTWYTDKNVKYRNPKADNLTLAEVFEGNGSFPPSQDGGFVFV
;
A
#
# COMPACT_ATOMS: atom_id res chain seq x y z
N LEU A 1 3.17 -6.07 -27.40
CA LEU A 1 3.52 -5.66 -26.02
C LEU A 1 4.43 -6.74 -25.45
N VAL A 2 5.63 -6.37 -25.01
CA VAL A 2 6.53 -7.30 -24.31
C VAL A 2 6.18 -7.21 -22.83
N SER A 3 5.94 -8.35 -22.17
CA SER A 3 5.68 -8.43 -20.74
C SER A 3 6.49 -9.58 -20.15
N SER A 4 6.99 -9.39 -18.93
CA SER A 4 7.57 -10.47 -18.13
C SER A 4 6.82 -10.55 -16.82
N GLN A 5 6.49 -11.77 -16.39
CA GLN A 5 5.80 -12.03 -15.13
C GLN A 5 6.62 -13.00 -14.30
N LEU A 6 6.77 -12.67 -13.02
CA LEU A 6 7.53 -13.46 -12.05
C LEU A 6 6.67 -13.63 -10.80
N ASP A 7 6.45 -14.87 -10.38
CA ASP A 7 5.95 -15.17 -9.05
C ASP A 7 7.14 -15.22 -8.09
N TYR A 8 7.10 -14.45 -7.00
CA TYR A 8 8.19 -14.38 -6.01
C TYR A 8 7.90 -15.14 -4.72
N THR A 9 6.71 -15.73 -4.57
CA THR A 9 6.23 -16.29 -3.29
C THR A 9 7.12 -17.43 -2.77
N GLU A 10 7.46 -18.39 -3.63
CA GLU A 10 8.24 -19.59 -3.27
C GLU A 10 9.59 -19.63 -4.01
N ARG A 11 10.16 -18.47 -4.35
CA ARG A 11 11.32 -18.36 -5.25
C ARG A 11 12.53 -17.73 -4.55
N GLY A 12 13.72 -18.23 -4.88
CA GLY A 12 14.97 -17.73 -4.32
C GLY A 12 14.94 -17.78 -2.79
N THR A 13 15.31 -16.67 -2.14
CA THR A 13 15.27 -16.58 -0.67
C THR A 13 13.88 -16.18 -0.13
N CYS A 14 12.89 -15.95 -0.98
CA CYS A 14 11.56 -15.51 -0.56
C CYS A 14 10.70 -16.63 0.04
N ASP A 15 11.02 -17.89 -0.25
CA ASP A 15 10.39 -19.05 0.40
C ASP A 15 10.53 -18.99 1.95
N ALA A 16 11.67 -18.50 2.45
CA ALA A 16 11.87 -18.30 3.88
C ALA A 16 10.93 -17.22 4.44
N CYS A 17 10.74 -16.12 3.72
CA CYS A 17 9.78 -15.09 4.10
C CYS A 17 8.34 -15.63 4.05
N PHE A 18 7.98 -16.39 3.02
CA PHE A 18 6.65 -17.01 2.91
C PHE A 18 6.35 -17.94 4.08
N LYS A 19 7.30 -18.80 4.45
CA LYS A 19 7.19 -19.66 5.65
C LYS A 19 7.08 -18.85 6.93
N MET A 20 7.87 -17.78 7.08
CA MET A 20 7.78 -16.86 8.21
C MET A 20 6.38 -16.23 8.33
N ARG A 21 5.79 -15.81 7.20
CA ARG A 21 4.45 -15.21 7.14
C ARG A 21 3.31 -16.18 7.46
N SER A 22 3.57 -17.50 7.44
CA SER A 22 2.59 -18.49 7.90
C SER A 22 2.35 -18.41 9.41
N ASN A 23 3.30 -17.83 10.17
CA ASN A 23 3.12 -17.52 11.58
C ASN A 23 2.62 -16.08 11.75
N VAL A 24 1.35 -15.93 12.13
CA VAL A 24 0.69 -14.62 12.30
C VAL A 24 1.42 -13.72 13.31
N SER A 25 2.05 -14.30 14.34
CA SER A 25 2.81 -13.53 15.33
C SER A 25 4.04 -12.83 14.73
N LEU A 26 4.56 -13.31 13.60
CA LEU A 26 5.71 -12.73 12.89
C LEU A 26 5.27 -11.84 11.70
N SER A 27 3.97 -11.57 11.57
CA SER A 27 3.43 -10.78 10.45
C SER A 27 3.97 -9.34 10.40
N ALA A 28 4.34 -8.76 11.55
CA ALA A 28 4.92 -7.43 11.63
C ALA A 28 6.45 -7.41 11.43
N GLU A 29 7.12 -8.58 11.48
CA GLU A 29 8.58 -8.61 11.35
C GLU A 29 9.04 -8.29 9.93
N THR A 30 10.15 -7.58 9.81
CA THR A 30 10.74 -7.26 8.50
C THR A 30 11.44 -8.49 7.94
N CYS A 31 11.03 -8.95 6.76
CA CYS A 31 11.73 -9.99 6.01
C CYS A 31 12.22 -9.42 4.69
N ARG A 32 13.45 -9.76 4.32
CA ARG A 32 14.06 -9.37 3.04
C ARG A 32 14.41 -10.61 2.26
N CYS A 33 14.04 -10.62 0.99
CA CYS A 33 14.39 -11.70 0.09
C CYS A 33 14.79 -11.18 -1.28
N THR A 34 15.46 -12.04 -2.05
CA THR A 34 15.97 -11.73 -3.40
C THR A 34 15.53 -12.83 -4.36
N VAL A 35 15.06 -12.42 -5.53
CA VAL A 35 14.75 -13.31 -6.65
C VAL A 35 15.48 -12.81 -7.88
N GLU A 36 16.26 -13.69 -8.50
CA GLU A 36 16.91 -13.43 -9.76
C GLU A 36 16.03 -13.89 -10.91
N PHE A 37 15.99 -13.10 -11.98
CA PHE A 37 15.26 -13.43 -13.20
C PHE A 37 15.98 -12.84 -14.42
N SER A 38 15.80 -13.49 -15.57
CA SER A 38 16.34 -13.03 -16.85
C SER A 38 15.25 -12.39 -17.70
N ILE A 39 15.65 -11.42 -18.53
CA ILE A 39 14.77 -10.76 -19.50
C ILE A 39 15.28 -11.16 -20.90
N GLU A 40 14.51 -11.98 -21.60
CA GLU A 40 14.90 -12.51 -22.92
C GLU A 40 14.90 -11.45 -24.02
N LYS A 41 13.97 -10.49 -23.94
CA LYS A 41 13.77 -9.43 -24.94
C LYS A 41 13.84 -8.07 -24.29
N ALA A 42 14.64 -7.17 -24.87
CA ALA A 42 14.72 -5.79 -24.41
C ALA A 42 13.35 -5.11 -24.49
N PHE A 43 12.91 -4.51 -23.39
CA PHE A 43 11.75 -3.62 -23.37
C PHE A 43 12.09 -2.32 -24.11
N LYS A 44 11.20 -1.88 -24.99
CA LYS A 44 11.34 -0.62 -25.74
C LYS A 44 10.28 0.36 -25.25
N GLY A 45 10.67 1.60 -24.99
CA GLY A 45 9.79 2.65 -24.48
C GLY A 45 9.61 2.60 -22.96
N ASP A 46 8.51 3.17 -22.48
CA ASP A 46 8.19 3.24 -21.07
C ASP A 46 7.84 1.86 -20.50
N VAL A 47 8.42 1.55 -19.34
CA VAL A 47 8.23 0.27 -18.65
C VAL A 47 7.50 0.52 -17.34
N PHE A 48 6.44 -0.25 -17.13
CA PHE A 48 5.62 -0.19 -15.92
C PHE A 48 5.85 -1.44 -15.09
N PHE A 49 6.04 -1.25 -13.79
CA PHE A 49 6.18 -2.32 -12.82
C PHE A 49 4.84 -2.50 -12.09
N TYR A 50 4.31 -3.73 -12.11
CA TYR A 50 3.05 -4.08 -11.46
C TYR A 50 3.30 -5.19 -10.44
N TYR A 51 2.65 -5.10 -9.29
CA TYR A 51 2.51 -6.22 -8.36
C TYR A 51 1.16 -6.91 -8.62
N GLY A 52 1.14 -8.24 -8.48
CA GLY A 52 -0.05 -9.04 -8.67
C GLY A 52 -0.34 -9.86 -7.41
N LEU A 53 -1.60 -9.85 -6.98
CA LEU A 53 -2.07 -10.68 -5.87
C LEU A 53 -2.95 -11.81 -6.43
N LYS A 54 -2.75 -13.03 -5.94
CA LYS A 54 -3.59 -14.19 -6.25
C LYS A 54 -4.47 -14.49 -5.04
N ASN A 55 -5.69 -14.99 -5.28
CA ASN A 55 -6.66 -15.34 -4.25
C ASN A 55 -7.03 -14.18 -3.30
N PHE A 56 -6.99 -12.93 -3.80
CA PHE A 56 -7.39 -11.75 -3.05
C PHE A 56 -8.64 -11.10 -3.68
N HIS A 57 -9.81 -11.37 -3.10
CA HIS A 57 -11.10 -10.98 -3.66
C HIS A 57 -11.51 -9.55 -3.33
N GLN A 58 -10.83 -8.56 -3.92
CA GLN A 58 -11.13 -7.14 -3.73
C GLN A 58 -12.53 -6.73 -4.23
N ASN A 59 -13.15 -7.54 -5.09
CA ASN A 59 -14.49 -7.29 -5.63
C ASN A 59 -15.63 -7.76 -4.71
N LEU A 60 -15.33 -8.33 -3.55
CA LEU A 60 -16.36 -8.68 -2.56
C LEU A 60 -17.06 -7.39 -2.11
N ARG A 61 -18.38 -7.32 -2.24
CA ARG A 61 -19.16 -6.11 -1.92
C ARG A 61 -18.83 -5.53 -0.53
N ARG A 62 -18.79 -6.38 0.51
CA ARG A 62 -18.45 -5.93 1.87
C ARG A 62 -17.03 -5.38 1.98
N TYR A 63 -16.09 -5.89 1.20
CA TYR A 63 -14.73 -5.35 1.14
C TYR A 63 -14.71 -3.99 0.45
N MET A 64 -15.35 -3.88 -0.72
CA MET A 64 -15.42 -2.64 -1.49
C MET A 64 -16.13 -1.49 -0.75
N ASP A 65 -17.21 -1.82 -0.04
CA ASP A 65 -18.02 -0.86 0.71
C ASP A 65 -17.30 -0.43 2.01
N SER A 66 -16.33 -1.21 2.52
CA SER A 66 -15.64 -0.95 3.78
C SER A 66 -14.57 0.13 3.67
N ARG A 67 -15.05 1.38 3.60
CA ARG A 67 -14.27 2.63 3.59
C ARG A 67 -15.17 3.82 3.97
N ASP A 68 -14.56 4.95 4.32
CA ASP A 68 -15.27 6.22 4.49
C ASP A 68 -14.82 7.24 3.43
N ASP A 69 -15.62 7.43 2.39
CA ASP A 69 -15.34 8.40 1.32
C ASP A 69 -15.22 9.84 1.85
N GLY A 70 -15.86 10.17 2.98
CA GLY A 70 -15.73 11.44 3.65
C GLY A 70 -14.36 11.64 4.32
N GLN A 71 -13.76 10.58 4.88
CA GLN A 71 -12.36 10.62 5.31
C GLN A 71 -11.42 10.77 4.10
N MET A 72 -11.67 10.02 3.02
CA MET A 72 -10.83 10.04 1.81
C MET A 72 -10.75 11.43 1.16
N VAL A 73 -11.84 12.20 1.18
CA VAL A 73 -11.85 13.59 0.66
C VAL A 73 -11.42 14.64 1.71
N GLY A 74 -10.99 14.23 2.90
CA GLY A 74 -10.42 15.10 3.93
C GLY A 74 -11.44 15.84 4.81
N ARG A 75 -12.63 15.28 5.06
CA ARG A 75 -13.61 15.92 5.96
C ARG A 75 -13.25 15.69 7.43
N LYS A 76 -12.92 16.76 8.15
CA LYS A 76 -12.51 16.72 9.57
C LYS A 76 -13.54 16.01 10.48
N ASN A 77 -14.84 16.21 10.24
CA ASN A 77 -15.91 15.57 11.02
C ASN A 77 -15.92 14.04 10.89
N LYS A 78 -15.35 13.49 9.81
CA LYS A 78 -15.23 12.04 9.58
C LYS A 78 -14.00 11.41 10.19
N LEU A 79 -13.04 12.21 10.66
CA LEU A 79 -11.87 11.67 11.38
C LEU A 79 -12.28 11.09 12.74
N LYS A 80 -13.15 11.77 13.48
CA LYS A 80 -13.62 11.29 14.80
C LYS A 80 -14.84 10.40 14.73
N ASN A 81 -15.64 10.53 13.67
CA ASN A 81 -16.88 9.78 13.48
C ASN A 81 -16.88 9.09 12.10
N PRO A 82 -16.13 7.99 11.94
CA PRO A 82 -16.11 7.22 10.72
C PRO A 82 -17.48 6.63 10.40
N SER A 83 -17.70 6.32 9.12
CA SER A 83 -18.89 5.64 8.63
C SER A 83 -19.05 4.23 9.23
N PHE A 84 -20.30 3.81 9.47
CA PHE A 84 -20.60 2.44 9.89
C PHE A 84 -20.15 1.38 8.86
N TYR A 85 -19.98 1.77 7.60
CA TYR A 85 -19.46 0.87 6.56
C TYR A 85 -18.03 0.40 6.86
N CYS A 86 -17.27 1.15 7.67
CA CYS A 86 -15.92 0.77 8.06
C CYS A 86 -15.86 -0.37 9.07
N GLU A 87 -16.96 -0.73 9.73
CA GLU A 87 -16.96 -1.80 10.74
C GLU A 87 -16.50 -3.14 10.14
N PRO A 88 -15.66 -3.92 10.86
CA PRO A 88 -15.15 -3.71 12.22
C PRO A 88 -13.87 -2.85 12.31
N PHE A 89 -13.40 -2.27 11.20
CA PHE A 89 -12.14 -1.51 11.10
C PHE A 89 -12.33 0.00 11.28
N ALA A 90 -13.39 0.41 11.97
CA ALA A 90 -13.68 1.82 12.25
C ALA A 90 -12.81 2.37 13.40
N ASN A 91 -12.56 1.53 14.41
CA ASN A 91 -11.80 1.87 15.60
C ASN A 91 -10.68 0.85 15.84
N ASP A 92 -9.63 1.26 16.54
CA ASP A 92 -8.58 0.35 17.02
C ASP A 92 -9.01 -0.43 18.27
N GLN A 93 -8.10 -1.23 18.83
CA GLN A 93 -8.35 -2.03 20.03
C GLN A 93 -8.66 -1.19 21.28
N ASN A 94 -8.25 0.08 21.31
CA ASN A 94 -8.47 1.02 22.41
C ASN A 94 -9.73 1.88 22.19
N GLY A 95 -10.47 1.65 21.10
CA GLY A 95 -11.65 2.45 20.73
C GLY A 95 -11.31 3.78 20.07
N VAL A 96 -10.07 3.98 19.61
CA VAL A 96 -9.65 5.19 18.89
C VAL A 96 -10.06 5.09 17.42
N PRO A 97 -10.75 6.11 16.85
CA PRO A 97 -11.12 6.11 15.43
C PRO A 97 -9.91 6.01 14.50
N VAL A 98 -9.97 5.10 13.54
CA VAL A 98 -8.91 4.89 12.55
C VAL A 98 -9.14 5.82 11.36
N ALA A 99 -8.06 6.44 10.86
CA ALA A 99 -8.09 7.18 9.61
C ALA A 99 -6.86 6.78 8.76
N PRO A 100 -7.06 6.19 7.56
CA PRO A 100 -8.34 5.80 6.96
C PRO A 100 -8.91 4.52 7.57
N CYS A 101 -10.22 4.49 7.79
CA CYS A 101 -10.91 3.29 8.26
C CYS A 101 -11.28 2.32 7.12
N GLY A 102 -11.55 1.07 7.49
CA GLY A 102 -12.14 0.08 6.61
C GLY A 102 -11.17 -1.00 6.10
N ALA A 103 -11.75 -2.08 5.56
CA ALA A 103 -11.01 -3.27 5.14
C ALA A 103 -10.03 -2.97 4.00
N VAL A 104 -10.39 -2.06 3.08
CA VAL A 104 -9.55 -1.66 1.95
C VAL A 104 -8.25 -1.04 2.45
N ALA A 105 -8.34 -0.15 3.45
CA ALA A 105 -7.18 0.52 3.99
C ALA A 105 -6.33 -0.39 4.87
N ASN A 106 -6.98 -1.18 5.72
CA ASN A 106 -6.32 -2.10 6.64
C ASN A 106 -5.50 -3.20 5.92
N SER A 107 -5.88 -3.55 4.69
CA SER A 107 -5.22 -4.57 3.87
C SER A 107 -4.35 -4.00 2.76
N MET A 108 -3.84 -2.77 2.94
CA MET A 108 -2.94 -2.14 1.98
C MET A 108 -1.67 -2.98 1.79
N PHE A 109 -1.28 -3.16 0.53
CA PHE A 109 -0.04 -3.84 0.18
C PHE A 109 1.18 -3.04 0.67
N ASN A 110 2.08 -3.71 1.40
CA ASN A 110 3.19 -3.05 2.09
C ASN A 110 4.58 -3.62 1.76
N ASP A 111 4.72 -4.52 0.78
CA ASP A 111 6.05 -4.93 0.33
C ASP A 111 6.72 -3.80 -0.45
N SER A 112 8.05 -3.71 -0.28
CA SER A 112 8.88 -2.74 -0.98
C SER A 112 9.83 -3.44 -1.94
N PHE A 113 9.75 -3.07 -3.22
CA PHE A 113 10.61 -3.63 -4.27
C PHE A 113 11.80 -2.72 -4.58
N THR A 114 12.97 -3.35 -4.78
CA THR A 114 14.17 -2.75 -5.36
C THR A 114 14.62 -3.63 -6.53
N LEU A 115 15.04 -3.01 -7.63
CA LEU A 115 15.52 -3.73 -8.81
C LEU A 115 16.99 -3.40 -9.06
N THR A 116 17.76 -4.46 -9.33
CA THR A 116 19.19 -4.36 -9.63
C THR A 116 19.47 -5.15 -10.90
N HIS A 117 20.14 -4.51 -11.85
CA HIS A 117 20.55 -5.11 -13.10
C HIS A 117 22.01 -5.58 -13.00
N HIS A 118 22.23 -6.90 -13.08
CA HIS A 118 23.55 -7.51 -12.99
C HIS A 118 24.24 -7.45 -14.37
N ARG A 119 25.28 -6.62 -14.50
CA ARG A 119 26.15 -6.55 -15.69
C ARG A 119 27.48 -7.21 -15.41
N SER A 120 28.24 -7.52 -16.46
CA SER A 120 29.63 -7.96 -16.34
C SER A 120 30.52 -6.95 -15.61
N SER A 121 30.17 -5.66 -15.68
CA SER A 121 30.84 -4.56 -14.96
C SER A 121 30.40 -4.39 -13.50
N GLY A 122 29.47 -5.21 -13.01
CA GLY A 122 28.90 -5.13 -11.66
C GLY A 122 27.40 -4.82 -11.63
N PRO A 123 26.77 -4.89 -10.43
CA PRO A 123 25.35 -4.60 -10.24
C PRO A 123 25.06 -3.10 -10.37
N VAL A 124 24.00 -2.75 -11.09
CA VAL A 124 23.52 -1.37 -11.26
C VAL A 124 22.07 -1.27 -10.81
N MET A 125 21.75 -0.33 -9.92
CA MET A 125 20.38 -0.10 -9.46
C MET A 125 19.50 0.43 -10.59
N VAL A 126 18.30 -0.10 -10.73
CA VAL A 126 17.28 0.38 -11.66
C VAL A 126 16.38 1.38 -10.91
N PRO A 127 16.36 2.67 -11.29
CA PRO A 127 15.54 3.67 -10.61
C PRO A 127 14.04 3.40 -10.85
N LEU A 128 13.25 3.43 -9.79
CA LEU A 128 11.80 3.30 -9.84
C LEU A 128 11.13 4.64 -9.53
N ILE A 129 10.30 5.11 -10.45
CA ILE A 129 9.49 6.32 -10.26
C ILE A 129 8.24 5.93 -9.47
N ARG A 130 8.07 6.54 -8.29
CA ARG A 130 6.91 6.30 -7.38
C ARG A 130 5.86 7.40 -7.44
N THR A 131 5.97 8.34 -8.40
CA THR A 131 5.05 9.46 -8.56
C THR A 131 4.39 9.41 -9.93
N GLY A 132 3.19 10.02 -10.06
CA GLY A 132 2.48 10.07 -11.35
C GLY A 132 1.88 8.73 -11.80
N LEU A 133 1.76 7.76 -10.90
CA LEU A 133 1.21 6.42 -11.17
C LEU A 133 -0.33 6.38 -11.14
N THR A 134 -0.96 7.53 -10.88
CA THR A 134 -2.29 7.64 -10.33
C THR A 134 -3.16 8.44 -11.29
N TRP A 135 -4.45 8.11 -11.36
CA TRP A 135 -5.35 8.90 -12.18
C TRP A 135 -5.44 10.33 -11.67
N TYR A 136 -5.51 11.27 -12.61
CA TYR A 136 -5.64 12.70 -12.29
C TYR A 136 -6.80 12.97 -11.33
N THR A 137 -7.93 12.31 -11.51
CA THR A 137 -9.12 12.44 -10.67
C THR A 137 -8.89 11.91 -9.25
N ASP A 138 -8.17 10.80 -9.11
CA ASP A 138 -7.87 10.23 -7.80
C ASP A 138 -6.97 11.19 -7.01
N LYS A 139 -5.89 11.67 -7.64
CA LYS A 139 -4.94 12.59 -7.01
C LYS A 139 -5.54 13.95 -6.66
N ASN A 140 -6.35 14.51 -7.55
CA ASN A 140 -6.75 15.92 -7.45
C ASN A 140 -8.18 16.13 -6.94
N VAL A 141 -9.05 15.11 -6.98
CA VAL A 141 -10.48 15.26 -6.63
C VAL A 141 -10.87 14.34 -5.49
N LYS A 142 -10.57 13.04 -5.62
CA LYS A 142 -11.12 12.01 -4.74
C LYS A 142 -10.36 11.84 -3.42
N TYR A 143 -9.03 11.94 -3.44
CA TYR A 143 -8.20 11.78 -2.25
C TYR A 143 -7.56 13.11 -1.88
N ARG A 144 -7.84 13.59 -0.66
CA ARG A 144 -7.31 14.86 -0.17
C ARG A 144 -7.06 14.79 1.32
N ASN A 145 -5.95 15.39 1.75
CA ASN A 145 -5.75 15.66 3.16
C ASN A 145 -6.78 16.69 3.65
N PRO A 146 -7.22 16.59 4.92
CA PRO A 146 -8.05 17.63 5.51
C PRO A 146 -7.35 18.98 5.48
N LYS A 147 -8.12 20.06 5.36
CA LYS A 147 -7.57 21.42 5.37
C LYS A 147 -6.85 21.66 6.69
N ALA A 148 -5.54 21.88 6.63
CA ALA A 148 -4.74 22.03 7.84
C ALA A 148 -4.88 23.42 8.47
N ASP A 149 -5.40 24.41 7.73
CA ASP A 149 -5.51 25.81 8.16
C ASP A 149 -4.18 26.31 8.77
N ASN A 150 -4.09 26.43 10.11
CA ASN A 150 -2.87 26.84 10.84
C ASN A 150 -2.15 25.69 11.55
N LEU A 151 -2.62 24.44 11.37
CA LEU A 151 -2.06 23.24 11.98
C LEU A 151 -1.20 22.47 10.96
N THR A 152 -0.34 21.62 11.48
CA THR A 152 0.32 20.55 10.74
C THR A 152 -0.63 19.39 10.49
N LEU A 153 -0.35 18.55 9.49
CA LEU A 153 -1.16 17.35 9.26
C LEU A 153 -1.15 16.40 10.47
N ALA A 154 -0.02 16.28 11.15
CA ALA A 154 0.10 15.46 12.36
C ALA A 154 -0.88 15.92 13.45
N GLU A 155 -1.00 17.23 13.69
CA GLU A 155 -1.96 17.79 14.64
C GLU A 155 -3.41 17.58 14.20
N VAL A 156 -3.70 17.66 12.89
CA VAL A 156 -5.05 17.42 12.37
C VAL A 156 -5.50 15.96 12.58
N PHE A 157 -4.57 15.02 12.51
CA PHE A 157 -4.81 13.60 12.77
C PHE A 157 -4.54 13.19 14.23
N GLU A 158 -4.32 14.14 15.12
CA GLU A 158 -4.07 13.83 16.53
C GLU A 158 -5.27 13.08 17.15
N GLY A 159 -4.98 11.97 17.83
CA GLY A 159 -6.00 11.09 18.42
C GLY A 159 -6.76 10.25 17.39
N ASN A 160 -6.18 10.00 16.22
CA ASN A 160 -6.61 8.98 15.28
C ASN A 160 -5.61 7.82 15.23
N GLY A 161 -6.11 6.59 15.16
CA GLY A 161 -5.31 5.41 14.83
C GLY A 161 -4.99 5.37 13.34
N SER A 162 -3.95 4.60 12.96
CA SER A 162 -3.63 4.32 11.56
C SER A 162 -3.40 2.81 11.37
N PHE A 163 -3.94 2.28 10.27
CA PHE A 163 -3.68 0.91 9.82
C PHE A 163 -3.44 0.89 8.31
N PRO A 164 -2.35 0.25 7.83
CA PRO A 164 -1.15 -0.13 8.59
C PRO A 164 -0.44 1.12 9.16
N PRO A 165 0.40 1.00 10.22
CA PRO A 165 1.11 2.13 10.79
C PRO A 165 1.96 2.80 9.70
N SER A 166 1.54 3.99 9.27
CA SER A 166 2.23 4.75 8.22
C SER A 166 3.57 5.25 8.76
N GLN A 167 4.68 4.91 8.12
CA GLN A 167 5.99 5.50 8.45
C GLN A 167 6.13 6.96 7.99
N ASP A 168 5.25 7.46 7.11
CA ASP A 168 5.47 8.73 6.39
C ASP A 168 4.32 9.76 6.48
N GLY A 169 3.57 9.80 7.59
CA GLY A 169 2.79 10.99 7.99
C GLY A 169 1.77 11.57 6.98
N GLY A 170 1.33 10.78 5.99
CA GLY A 170 0.42 11.22 4.94
C GLY A 170 -0.39 10.06 4.36
N PHE A 171 -1.62 10.37 3.95
CA PHE A 171 -2.47 9.43 3.22
C PHE A 171 -1.91 9.26 1.82
N VAL A 172 -1.30 8.10 1.54
CA VAL A 172 -1.05 7.65 0.17
C VAL A 172 -1.94 6.42 -0.06
N PHE A 173 -3.22 6.67 -0.34
CA PHE A 173 -3.99 5.78 -1.21
C PHE A 173 -3.83 6.37 -2.60
N VAL A 174 -3.29 5.58 -3.53
CA VAL A 174 -2.20 5.98 -4.41
C VAL A 174 -1.45 4.75 -4.92
#